data_AF-A0A2N6B8U2-F1
#
_entry.id   AF-A0A2N6B8U2-F1
#
_cell.length_a   1.000
_cell.length_b   1.000
_cell.length_c   1.000
_cell.angle_alpha   90.00
_cell.angle_beta   90.00
_cell.angle_gamma   90.00
#
_symmetry.space_group_name_H-M   'P 1'
#
loop_
_entity.id
_entity.type
_entity.pdbx_description
1 polymer ?
#
loop_
_entity_poly.entity_id
_entity_poly.type
_entity_poly.pdbx_seq_one_letter_code
_entity_poly.pdbx_strand_id
1 'polypeptide(L)'
;MSTDEKIGVKWIIQRGYSIEGQLAADGLSFEAFDLIEASTSATATEKIKGKIISRLAKNLRSDCQEDADADISKIQYGVYCIALGTGFEIDYKKRNSRIVYIGSGSVYGRIKSHLKGKLFEFASALRSVPLRFYIADLTDVPNGKSVQRQLEQALLKKFEDEIDNEFPLLNKRNAHARDLSVAFDKGWDLPLQRERGRGTTNWLLKAVDEDAWKGQLEK
;
A
#
# COMPACT_ATOMS: atom_id res chain seq x y z
N MET A 1 15.66 -4.11 28.76
CA MET A 1 15.75 -2.90 27.91
C MET A 1 15.02 -1.80 28.66
N SER A 2 15.66 -0.66 28.84
CA SER A 2 15.07 0.52 29.48
C SER A 2 13.74 0.87 28.79
N THR A 3 12.70 1.15 29.57
CA THR A 3 11.32 1.38 29.11
C THR A 3 11.09 2.68 28.34
N ASP A 4 12.12 3.50 28.12
CA ASP A 4 11.98 4.86 27.54
C ASP A 4 12.65 5.04 26.17
N GLU A 5 13.27 4.02 25.58
CA GLU A 5 13.89 4.16 24.27
C GLU A 5 12.82 4.16 23.16
N LYS A 6 12.62 5.31 22.53
CA LYS A 6 11.72 5.48 21.40
C LYS A 6 12.36 4.99 20.11
N ILE A 7 11.56 4.37 19.26
CA ILE A 7 12.02 3.88 17.96
C ILE A 7 11.73 4.94 16.88
N GLY A 8 12.80 5.43 16.25
CA GLY A 8 12.73 6.27 15.07
C GLY A 8 12.24 5.50 13.85
N VAL A 9 11.25 6.04 13.14
CA VAL A 9 10.73 5.45 11.89
C VAL A 9 11.11 6.34 10.71
N LYS A 10 12.00 5.85 9.85
CA LYS A 10 12.34 6.50 8.58
C LYS A 10 11.51 5.92 7.46
N TRP A 11 10.77 6.79 6.76
CA TRP A 11 9.92 6.41 5.63
C TRP A 11 10.63 6.62 4.30
N ILE A 12 10.71 5.56 3.51
CA ILE A 12 10.92 5.57 2.05
C ILE A 12 9.57 5.90 1.42
N ILE A 13 9.53 6.86 0.48
CA ILE A 13 8.28 7.34 -0.10
C ILE A 13 8.37 7.31 -1.63
N GLN A 14 7.69 6.34 -2.25
CA GLN A 14 7.50 6.32 -3.69
C GLN A 14 6.22 7.05 -4.07
N ARG A 15 6.33 8.09 -4.89
CA ARG A 15 5.20 8.92 -5.32
C ARG A 15 4.90 8.69 -6.80
N GLY A 16 3.63 8.90 -7.18
CA GLY A 16 3.26 8.96 -8.60
C GLY A 16 3.29 7.62 -9.33
N TYR A 17 3.30 6.49 -8.62
CA TYR A 17 3.39 5.17 -9.23
C TYR A 17 2.06 4.80 -9.89
N SER A 18 1.94 4.99 -11.20
CA SER A 18 0.74 4.64 -11.97
C SER A 18 0.89 3.24 -12.58
N ILE A 19 0.04 2.30 -12.19
CA ILE A 19 0.05 0.95 -12.81
C ILE A 19 -0.23 1.06 -14.31
N GLU A 20 -1.19 1.89 -14.71
CA GLU A 20 -1.49 2.13 -16.13
C GLU A 20 -0.31 2.76 -16.87
N GLY A 21 0.36 3.75 -16.26
CA GLY A 21 1.55 4.37 -16.87
C GLY A 21 2.68 3.35 -17.06
N GLN A 22 2.86 2.45 -16.11
CA GLN A 22 3.84 1.36 -16.20
C GLN A 22 3.46 0.32 -17.25
N LEU A 23 2.17 -0.01 -17.39
CA LEU A 23 1.68 -0.85 -18.49
C LEU A 23 1.93 -0.18 -19.85
N ALA A 24 1.62 1.11 -19.97
CA ALA A 24 1.79 1.86 -21.22
C ALA A 24 3.26 1.93 -21.64
N ALA A 25 4.19 2.10 -20.70
CA ALA A 25 5.63 2.06 -20.96
C ALA A 25 6.09 0.70 -21.53
N ASP A 26 5.39 -0.38 -21.18
CA ASP A 26 5.60 -1.74 -21.68
C ASP A 26 4.81 -2.04 -22.98
N GLY A 27 4.10 -1.05 -23.54
CA GLY A 27 3.22 -1.24 -24.71
C GLY A 27 1.95 -2.03 -24.41
N LEU A 28 1.50 -2.03 -23.15
CA LEU A 28 0.30 -2.70 -22.67
C LEU A 28 -0.74 -1.69 -22.17
N SER A 29 -1.98 -2.14 -22.00
CA SER A 29 -3.04 -1.39 -21.32
C SER A 29 -3.95 -2.33 -20.54
N PHE A 30 -4.82 -1.78 -19.68
CA PHE A 30 -5.84 -2.58 -19.03
C PHE A 30 -6.85 -3.17 -20.04
N GLU A 31 -7.22 -2.42 -21.07
CA GLU A 31 -8.10 -2.90 -22.15
C GLU A 31 -7.49 -4.08 -22.92
N ALA A 32 -6.19 -4.01 -23.20
CA ALA A 32 -5.48 -5.12 -23.83
C ALA A 32 -5.53 -6.38 -22.93
N PHE A 33 -5.47 -6.20 -21.61
CA PHE A 33 -5.62 -7.31 -20.67
C PHE A 33 -7.04 -7.85 -20.64
N ASP A 34 -8.07 -6.99 -20.67
CA ASP A 34 -9.48 -7.39 -20.73
C ASP A 34 -9.76 -8.25 -21.98
N LEU A 35 -9.19 -7.87 -23.13
CA LEU A 35 -9.29 -8.64 -24.38
C LEU A 35 -8.59 -10.01 -24.27
N ILE A 36 -7.44 -10.09 -23.60
CA ILE A 36 -6.74 -11.35 -23.35
C ILE A 36 -7.58 -12.25 -22.45
N GLU A 37 -8.18 -11.71 -21.39
CA GLU A 37 -9.02 -12.46 -20.47
C GLU A 37 -10.27 -13.02 -21.18
N ALA A 38 -10.87 -12.25 -22.10
CA ALA A 38 -12.00 -12.69 -22.90
C ALA A 38 -11.67 -13.74 -23.98
N SER A 39 -10.42 -13.77 -24.47
CA SER A 39 -10.01 -14.58 -25.63
C SER A 39 -9.13 -15.78 -25.31
N THR A 40 -8.67 -15.92 -24.06
CA THR A 40 -7.74 -16.99 -23.65
C THR A 40 -8.26 -17.77 -22.44
N SER A 41 -7.67 -18.94 -22.18
CA SER A 41 -8.05 -19.74 -21.02
C SER A 41 -7.58 -19.07 -19.72
N ALA A 42 -8.32 -19.29 -18.62
CA ALA A 42 -7.96 -18.76 -17.29
C ALA A 42 -6.50 -19.05 -16.91
N THR A 43 -5.99 -20.25 -17.24
CA THR A 43 -4.57 -20.62 -16.99
C THR A 43 -3.58 -19.77 -17.80
N ALA A 44 -3.92 -19.42 -19.04
CA ALA A 44 -3.09 -18.55 -19.87
C ALA A 44 -3.12 -17.11 -19.36
N THR A 45 -4.31 -16.59 -19.03
CA THR A 45 -4.52 -15.27 -18.41
C THR A 45 -3.71 -15.12 -17.14
N GLU A 46 -3.77 -16.09 -16.23
CA GLU A 46 -3.00 -16.07 -14.97
C GLU A 46 -1.49 -16.05 -15.19
N LYS A 47 -0.97 -16.76 -16.20
CA LYS A 47 0.45 -16.72 -16.56
C LYS A 47 0.87 -15.35 -17.08
N ILE A 48 0.02 -14.72 -17.91
CA ILE A 48 0.27 -13.38 -18.46
C ILE A 48 0.22 -12.34 -17.33
N LYS A 49 -0.84 -12.36 -16.51
CA LYS A 49 -1.01 -11.52 -15.32
C LYS A 49 0.22 -11.62 -14.42
N GLY A 50 0.67 -12.85 -14.11
CA GLY A 50 1.85 -13.10 -13.29
C GLY A 50 3.15 -12.49 -13.83
N LYS A 51 3.34 -12.45 -15.16
CA LYS A 51 4.49 -11.77 -15.79
C LYS A 51 4.37 -10.26 -15.65
N ILE A 52 3.20 -9.70 -15.94
CA ILE A 52 2.91 -8.25 -15.79
C ILE A 52 3.18 -7.81 -14.35
N ILE A 53 2.62 -8.50 -13.37
CA ILE A 53 2.82 -8.21 -11.94
C ILE A 53 4.30 -8.27 -11.55
N SER A 54 5.03 -9.25 -12.06
CA SER A 54 6.46 -9.38 -11.77
C SER A 54 7.25 -8.19 -12.32
N ARG A 55 6.86 -7.64 -13.47
CA ARG A 55 7.46 -6.41 -14.02
C ARG A 55 7.06 -5.19 -13.21
N LEU A 56 5.78 -5.01 -12.90
CA LEU A 56 5.30 -3.90 -12.06
C LEU A 56 6.05 -3.85 -10.72
N ALA A 57 6.16 -4.99 -10.02
CA ALA A 57 6.91 -5.05 -8.77
C ALA A 57 8.40 -4.69 -8.97
N LYS A 58 9.02 -5.13 -10.08
CA LYS A 58 10.41 -4.81 -10.42
C LYS A 58 10.59 -3.32 -10.71
N ASN A 59 9.66 -2.69 -11.43
CA ASN A 59 9.70 -1.26 -11.73
C ASN A 59 9.57 -0.45 -10.45
N LEU A 60 8.60 -0.77 -9.58
CA LEU A 60 8.49 -0.13 -8.27
C LEU A 60 9.78 -0.23 -7.44
N ARG A 61 10.47 -1.38 -7.49
CA ARG A 61 11.77 -1.54 -6.85
C ARG A 61 12.83 -0.63 -7.47
N SER A 62 12.87 -0.50 -8.80
CA SER A 62 13.78 0.41 -9.50
C SER A 62 13.52 1.85 -9.07
N ASP A 63 12.26 2.27 -9.11
CA ASP A 63 11.85 3.62 -8.73
C ASP A 63 12.27 3.95 -7.29
N CYS A 64 12.01 3.06 -6.33
CA CYS A 64 12.46 3.24 -4.94
C CYS A 64 14.00 3.32 -4.81
N GLN A 65 14.73 2.55 -5.62
CA GLN A 65 16.20 2.56 -5.60
C GLN A 65 16.75 3.86 -6.20
N GLU A 66 16.12 4.39 -7.24
CA GLU A 66 16.50 5.62 -7.92
C GLU A 66 16.13 6.87 -7.09
N ASP A 67 14.92 6.91 -6.55
CA ASP A 67 14.38 8.09 -5.85
C ASP A 67 14.82 8.19 -4.38
N ALA A 68 15.11 7.06 -3.73
CA ALA A 68 15.33 7.01 -2.28
C ALA A 68 16.56 6.18 -1.86
N ASP A 69 17.37 5.71 -2.81
CA ASP A 69 18.54 4.85 -2.58
C ASP A 69 18.21 3.62 -1.71
N ALA A 70 17.04 3.02 -1.93
CA ALA A 70 16.53 1.93 -1.11
C ALA A 70 16.08 0.73 -1.94
N ASP A 71 16.73 -0.43 -1.71
CA ASP A 71 16.33 -1.70 -2.31
C ASP A 71 15.24 -2.39 -1.47
N ILE A 72 13.97 -2.14 -1.83
CA ILE A 72 12.82 -2.70 -1.12
C ILE A 72 12.75 -4.24 -1.12
N SER A 73 13.57 -4.93 -1.95
CA SER A 73 13.67 -6.39 -1.93
C SER A 73 14.50 -6.93 -0.76
N LYS A 74 15.33 -6.09 -0.14
CA LYS A 74 16.15 -6.45 1.03
C LYS A 74 15.40 -6.24 2.36
N ILE A 75 14.28 -5.51 2.35
CA ILE A 75 13.49 -5.21 3.54
C ILE A 75 12.70 -6.44 3.98
N GLN A 76 13.21 -7.15 5.00
CA GLN A 76 12.58 -8.35 5.54
C GLN A 76 11.50 -8.02 6.58
N TYR A 77 11.75 -6.99 7.39
CA TYR A 77 10.84 -6.52 8.42
C TYR A 77 10.38 -5.09 8.10
N GLY A 78 9.55 -4.93 7.07
CA GLY A 78 9.01 -3.62 6.70
C GLY A 78 7.54 -3.41 7.01
N VAL A 79 7.17 -2.19 7.38
CA VAL A 79 5.78 -1.74 7.40
C VAL A 79 5.55 -0.87 6.17
N TYR A 80 4.44 -1.06 5.48
CA TYR A 80 4.12 -0.26 4.32
C TYR A 80 2.66 0.17 4.29
N CYS A 81 2.43 1.35 3.73
CA CYS A 81 1.11 1.87 3.45
C CYS A 81 0.99 2.15 1.96
N ILE A 82 -0.11 1.70 1.37
CA ILE A 82 -0.50 2.03 0.00
C ILE A 82 -1.55 3.11 0.09
N ALA A 83 -1.30 4.21 -0.61
CA ALA A 83 -2.18 5.36 -0.66
C ALA A 83 -2.47 5.75 -2.10
N LEU A 84 -3.58 6.46 -2.30
CA LEU A 84 -3.78 7.22 -3.52
C LEU A 84 -2.76 8.35 -3.61
N GLY A 85 -2.43 8.73 -4.84
CA GLY A 85 -1.58 9.87 -5.14
C GLY A 85 -2.21 11.19 -4.74
N THR A 86 -1.48 12.27 -4.98
CA THR A 86 -1.93 13.63 -4.63
C THR A 86 -3.21 13.99 -5.38
N GLY A 87 -4.11 14.70 -4.70
CA GLY A 87 -5.38 15.17 -5.26
C GLY A 87 -6.54 14.20 -5.12
N PHE A 88 -6.33 12.95 -4.68
CA PHE A 88 -7.38 11.94 -4.50
C PHE A 88 -7.47 11.48 -3.05
N GLU A 89 -8.68 11.43 -2.47
CA GLU A 89 -8.99 10.77 -1.19
C GLU A 89 -10.18 9.81 -1.37
N ILE A 90 -10.29 8.81 -0.49
CA ILE A 90 -11.48 7.99 -0.32
C ILE A 90 -12.40 8.65 0.72
N ASP A 91 -13.70 8.69 0.44
CA ASP A 91 -14.79 9.10 1.32
C ASP A 91 -15.10 7.99 2.32
N TYR A 92 -14.41 8.01 3.46
CA TYR A 92 -14.78 7.17 4.60
C TYR A 92 -15.74 7.93 5.52
N LYS A 93 -16.53 7.19 6.31
CA LYS A 93 -17.69 7.70 7.04
C LYS A 93 -17.45 8.96 7.89
N LYS A 94 -16.32 9.06 8.60
CA LYS A 94 -16.02 10.22 9.48
C LYS A 94 -15.07 11.22 8.84
N ARG A 95 -14.13 10.76 8.04
CA ARG A 95 -13.09 11.59 7.47
C ARG A 95 -12.49 10.96 6.22
N ASN A 96 -12.15 11.80 5.26
CA ASN A 96 -11.48 11.37 4.04
C ASN A 96 -10.03 10.94 4.31
N SER A 97 -9.59 9.90 3.61
CA SER A 97 -8.21 9.43 3.68
C SER A 97 -7.74 8.85 2.36
N ARG A 98 -6.45 8.99 2.07
CA ARG A 98 -5.82 8.42 0.88
C ARG A 98 -5.40 6.98 1.06
N ILE A 99 -5.24 6.55 2.31
CA ILE A 99 -4.75 5.22 2.62
C ILE A 99 -5.80 4.22 2.18
N VAL A 100 -5.38 3.27 1.34
CA VAL A 100 -6.21 2.16 0.87
C VAL A 100 -5.76 0.84 1.48
N TYR A 101 -4.49 0.75 1.92
CA TYR A 101 -3.96 -0.43 2.59
C TYR A 101 -2.83 -0.10 3.57
N ILE A 102 -2.77 -0.81 4.69
CA ILE A 102 -1.65 -0.84 5.63
C ILE A 102 -1.28 -2.30 5.89
N GLY A 103 -0.01 -2.64 5.80
CA GLY A 103 0.44 -4.01 6.09
C GLY A 103 1.90 -4.09 6.49
N SER A 104 2.31 -5.31 6.84
CA SER A 104 3.70 -5.62 7.14
C SER A 104 4.18 -6.95 6.55
N GLY A 105 5.49 -7.07 6.38
CA GLY A 105 6.21 -8.30 6.05
C GLY A 105 7.51 -8.02 5.31
N SER A 106 7.94 -8.99 4.50
CA SER A 106 8.93 -8.75 3.46
C SER A 106 8.29 -7.89 2.37
N VAL A 107 8.76 -6.65 2.22
CA VAL A 107 8.03 -5.60 1.49
C VAL A 107 7.80 -5.98 0.03
N TYR A 108 8.86 -6.35 -0.69
CA TYR A 108 8.75 -6.72 -2.10
C TYR A 108 7.84 -7.93 -2.34
N GLY A 109 7.95 -8.97 -1.51
CA GLY A 109 7.10 -10.16 -1.61
C GLY A 109 5.62 -9.84 -1.34
N ARG A 110 5.34 -9.01 -0.33
CA ARG A 110 3.99 -8.57 0.00
C ARG A 110 3.39 -7.68 -1.08
N ILE A 111 4.12 -6.67 -1.58
CA ILE A 111 3.63 -5.82 -2.66
C ILE A 111 3.34 -6.64 -3.92
N LYS A 112 4.21 -7.59 -4.28
CA LYS A 112 3.97 -8.51 -5.40
C LYS A 112 2.70 -9.34 -5.19
N SER A 113 2.45 -9.80 -3.97
CA SER A 113 1.21 -10.52 -3.62
C SER A 113 -0.01 -9.61 -3.74
N HIS A 114 0.05 -8.36 -3.27
CA HIS A 114 -1.05 -7.39 -3.42
C HIS A 114 -1.35 -7.04 -4.87
N LEU A 115 -0.31 -6.80 -5.68
CA LEU A 115 -0.43 -6.63 -7.12
C LEU A 115 -1.05 -7.87 -7.78
N LYS A 116 -0.72 -9.07 -7.31
CA LYS A 116 -1.32 -10.30 -7.83
C LYS A 116 -2.80 -10.45 -7.49
N GLY A 117 -3.14 -10.11 -6.26
CA GLY A 117 -4.53 -10.04 -5.83
C GLY A 117 -5.15 -8.73 -6.28
N LYS A 118 -5.63 -7.97 -5.29
CA LYS A 118 -6.64 -6.96 -5.50
C LYS A 118 -6.12 -5.60 -5.92
N LEU A 119 -4.83 -5.33 -5.76
CA LEU A 119 -4.29 -4.01 -6.08
C LEU A 119 -4.32 -3.76 -7.59
N PHE A 120 -4.13 -4.81 -8.41
CA PHE A 120 -4.24 -4.69 -9.86
C PHE A 120 -5.68 -4.42 -10.31
N GLU A 121 -6.64 -5.14 -9.74
CA GLU A 121 -8.08 -4.92 -10.01
C GLU A 121 -8.55 -3.55 -9.53
N PHE A 122 -8.13 -3.15 -8.32
CA PHE A 122 -8.39 -1.82 -7.77
C PHE A 122 -7.85 -0.71 -8.69
N ALA A 123 -6.62 -0.85 -9.19
CA ALA A 123 -6.04 0.11 -10.11
C ALA A 123 -6.72 0.09 -11.49
N SER A 124 -7.15 -1.08 -11.96
CA SER A 124 -7.94 -1.21 -13.20
C SER A 124 -9.29 -0.50 -13.10
N ALA A 125 -9.94 -0.55 -11.93
CA ALA A 125 -11.21 0.15 -11.68
C ALA A 125 -11.04 1.66 -11.59
N LEU A 126 -9.94 2.13 -10.98
CA LEU A 126 -9.74 3.57 -10.78
C LEU A 126 -9.16 4.30 -11.99
N ARG A 127 -8.41 3.61 -12.86
CA ARG A 127 -7.69 4.09 -14.07
C ARG A 127 -6.98 5.44 -13.91
N SER A 128 -5.70 5.50 -14.26
CA SER A 128 -4.90 6.72 -14.21
C SER A 128 -4.72 7.37 -12.83
N VAL A 129 -5.35 6.87 -11.76
CA VAL A 129 -5.09 7.32 -10.39
C VAL A 129 -3.73 6.75 -9.94
N PRO A 130 -2.71 7.61 -9.75
CA PRO A 130 -1.41 7.13 -9.30
C PRO A 130 -1.49 6.65 -7.86
N LEU A 131 -0.64 5.70 -7.50
CA LEU A 131 -0.44 5.23 -6.15
C LEU A 131 0.77 5.92 -5.51
N ARG A 132 0.79 5.86 -4.19
CA ARG A 132 1.93 6.23 -3.36
C ARG A 132 2.21 5.10 -2.37
N PHE A 133 3.47 4.77 -2.22
CA PHE A 133 3.94 3.78 -1.27
C PHE A 133 4.75 4.47 -0.20
N TYR A 134 4.37 4.27 1.05
CA TYR A 134 5.20 4.59 2.21
C TYR A 134 5.76 3.28 2.73
N ILE A 135 7.07 3.19 2.92
CA ILE A 135 7.74 1.96 3.35
C ILE A 135 8.71 2.32 4.49
N ALA A 136 8.57 1.69 5.63
CA ALA A 136 9.51 1.75 6.73
C ALA A 136 10.33 0.46 6.75
N ASP A 137 11.66 0.58 6.79
CA ASP A 137 12.57 -0.55 6.98
C ASP A 137 12.94 -0.69 8.46
N LEU A 138 12.60 -1.83 9.06
CA LEU A 138 12.93 -2.18 10.43
C LEU A 138 13.79 -3.45 10.49
N THR A 139 14.46 -3.80 9.38
CA THR A 139 15.25 -5.03 9.26
C THR A 139 16.41 -5.04 10.26
N ASP A 140 17.07 -3.90 10.44
CA ASP A 140 18.23 -3.74 11.35
C ASP A 140 17.83 -3.31 12.77
N VAL A 141 16.53 -3.12 13.05
CA VAL A 141 16.05 -2.75 14.38
C VAL A 141 16.08 -3.97 15.30
N PRO A 142 16.59 -3.88 16.54
CA PRO A 142 16.49 -4.96 17.52
C PRO A 142 15.04 -5.42 17.70
N ASN A 143 14.80 -6.73 17.59
CA ASN A 143 13.45 -7.30 17.56
C ASN A 143 12.56 -6.76 16.43
N GLY A 144 13.14 -6.44 15.27
CA GLY A 144 12.47 -5.81 14.12
C GLY A 144 11.13 -6.43 13.75
N LYS A 145 10.99 -7.76 13.76
CA LYS A 145 9.71 -8.45 13.52
C LYS A 145 8.62 -8.10 14.54
N SER A 146 8.96 -7.92 15.81
CA SER A 146 8.04 -7.49 16.87
C SER A 146 7.68 -6.01 16.70
N VAL A 147 8.69 -5.17 16.50
CA VAL A 147 8.54 -3.72 16.31
C VAL A 147 7.67 -3.43 15.08
N GLN A 148 7.90 -4.12 13.98
CA GLN A 148 7.13 -4.06 12.75
C GLN A 148 5.64 -4.35 12.98
N ARG A 149 5.32 -5.41 13.73
CA ARG A 149 3.92 -5.74 14.07
C ARG A 149 3.28 -4.65 14.92
N GLN A 150 4.01 -4.12 15.89
CA GLN A 150 3.51 -3.03 16.74
C GLN A 150 3.30 -1.73 15.95
N LEU A 151 4.18 -1.40 15.00
CA LEU A 151 4.01 -0.24 14.12
C LEU A 151 2.82 -0.40 13.18
N GLU A 152 2.63 -1.57 12.56
CA GLU A 152 1.43 -1.86 11.76
C GLU A 152 0.16 -1.69 12.59
N GLN A 153 0.12 -2.26 13.80
CA GLN A 153 -1.01 -2.15 14.72
C GLN A 153 -1.26 -0.71 15.17
N ALA A 154 -0.21 0.06 15.46
CA ALA A 154 -0.33 1.47 15.83
C ALA A 154 -0.91 2.30 14.68
N LEU A 155 -0.48 2.05 13.44
CA LEU A 155 -1.02 2.73 12.25
C LEU A 155 -2.47 2.35 11.98
N LEU A 156 -2.82 1.06 12.07
CA LEU A 156 -4.19 0.59 11.91
C LEU A 156 -5.11 1.18 12.99
N LYS A 157 -4.69 1.13 14.26
CA LYS A 157 -5.45 1.71 15.38
C LYS A 157 -5.67 3.21 15.18
N LYS A 158 -4.62 3.95 14.82
CA LYS A 158 -4.75 5.39 14.59
C LYS A 158 -5.69 5.69 13.42
N PHE A 159 -5.61 4.92 12.33
CA PHE A 159 -6.54 5.05 11.22
C PHE A 159 -7.98 4.78 11.68
N GLU A 160 -8.22 3.70 12.42
CA GLU A 160 -9.53 3.32 12.95
C GLU A 160 -10.14 4.42 13.84
N ASP A 161 -9.34 4.98 14.76
CA ASP A 161 -9.74 6.06 15.67
C ASP A 161 -10.12 7.36 14.89
N GLU A 162 -9.42 7.64 13.78
CA GLU A 162 -9.67 8.81 12.92
C GLU A 162 -10.89 8.64 12.00
N ILE A 163 -11.25 7.41 11.63
CA ILE A 163 -12.17 7.09 10.53
C ILE A 163 -13.50 6.46 11.01
N ASP A 164 -13.73 6.35 12.32
CA ASP A 164 -14.96 5.80 12.95
C ASP A 164 -15.07 4.27 12.88
N ASN A 165 -14.07 3.57 13.41
CA ASN A 165 -14.05 2.11 13.52
C ASN A 165 -14.03 1.38 12.16
N GLU A 166 -13.52 2.05 11.12
CA GLU A 166 -13.30 1.46 9.80
C GLU A 166 -11.80 1.22 9.55
N PHE A 167 -11.53 0.25 8.68
CA PHE A 167 -10.19 -0.08 8.21
C PHE A 167 -9.96 0.51 6.82
N PRO A 168 -8.69 0.63 6.37
CA PRO A 168 -8.42 1.01 4.99
C PRO A 168 -9.14 0.07 4.02
N LEU A 169 -9.58 0.64 2.92
CA LEU A 169 -10.52 0.02 1.98
C LEU A 169 -10.16 -1.40 1.51
N LEU A 170 -8.86 -1.69 1.33
CA LEU A 170 -8.38 -2.99 0.89
C LEU A 170 -7.96 -3.90 2.06
N ASN A 171 -7.83 -3.39 3.27
CA ASN A 171 -7.62 -4.21 4.46
C ASN A 171 -8.88 -5.02 4.76
N LYS A 172 -8.73 -6.32 5.01
CA LYS A 172 -9.75 -7.07 5.75
C LYS A 172 -9.67 -6.67 7.22
N ARG A 173 -10.78 -6.81 7.97
CA ARG A 173 -10.81 -6.62 9.43
C ARG A 173 -9.71 -7.49 10.06
N ASN A 174 -8.58 -6.88 10.40
CA ASN A 174 -7.45 -7.57 10.99
C ASN A 174 -7.54 -7.46 12.51
N ALA A 175 -7.15 -8.54 13.17
CA ALA A 175 -7.35 -8.80 14.58
C ALA A 175 -6.99 -7.62 15.50
N HIS A 176 -7.88 -7.39 16.48
CA HIS A 176 -7.80 -6.38 17.53
C HIS A 176 -6.39 -6.24 18.13
N ALA A 177 -6.05 -4.99 18.45
CA ALA A 177 -4.78 -4.59 19.03
C ALA A 177 -4.38 -5.52 20.19
N ARG A 178 -3.19 -6.10 20.09
CA ARG A 178 -2.45 -6.61 21.25
C ARG A 178 -1.58 -5.47 21.77
N ASP A 179 -1.17 -5.57 23.02
CA ASP A 179 -0.42 -4.54 23.76
C ASP A 179 0.59 -3.76 22.90
N LEU A 180 0.32 -2.46 22.72
CA LEU A 180 1.23 -1.52 22.05
C LEU A 180 2.25 -1.03 23.08
N SER A 181 3.31 -1.80 23.28
CA SER A 181 4.34 -1.53 24.28
C SER A 181 5.49 -0.64 23.78
N VAL A 182 5.67 -0.54 22.46
CA VAL A 182 6.72 0.28 21.83
C VAL A 182 6.25 1.72 21.64
N ALA A 183 7.07 2.66 22.12
CA ALA A 183 6.92 4.07 21.80
C ALA A 183 7.69 4.40 20.51
N PHE A 184 7.05 5.12 19.58
CA PHE A 184 7.67 5.59 18.35
C PHE A 184 7.94 7.10 18.40
N ASP A 185 9.00 7.55 17.75
CA ASP A 185 9.31 8.97 17.61
C ASP A 185 8.31 9.70 16.72
N LYS A 186 8.34 11.03 16.79
CA LYS A 186 7.52 11.90 15.95
C LYS A 186 7.72 11.57 14.46
N GLY A 187 6.61 11.49 13.72
CA GLY A 187 6.61 11.19 12.29
C GLY A 187 6.37 9.72 11.96
N TRP A 188 6.21 8.85 12.96
CA TRP A 188 5.83 7.45 12.74
C TRP A 188 4.51 7.30 11.98
N ASP A 189 3.60 8.27 12.11
CA ASP A 189 2.27 8.29 11.51
C ASP A 189 2.21 9.03 10.17
N LEU A 190 3.36 9.40 9.58
CA LEU A 190 3.45 10.18 8.36
C LEU A 190 2.49 9.73 7.24
N PRO A 191 2.29 8.43 6.96
CA PRO A 191 1.36 8.00 5.91
C PRO A 191 -0.10 8.44 6.13
N LEU A 192 -0.52 8.60 7.39
CA LEU A 192 -1.89 8.96 7.78
C LEU A 192 -2.13 10.48 7.73
N GLN A 193 -1.07 11.27 7.63
CA GLN A 193 -1.16 12.73 7.63
C GLN A 193 -1.74 13.24 6.30
N ARG A 194 -2.64 14.23 6.39
CA ARG A 194 -3.18 14.92 5.21
C ARG A 194 -2.13 15.81 4.58
N GLU A 195 -2.16 15.93 3.26
CA GLU A 195 -1.36 16.95 2.59
C GLU A 195 -1.90 18.34 2.90
N ARG A 196 -0.98 19.29 2.93
CA ARG A 196 -1.27 20.72 3.06
C ARG A 196 -0.83 21.42 1.77
N GLY A 197 -1.46 22.55 1.45
CA GLY A 197 -1.09 23.36 0.28
C GLY A 197 -1.53 22.72 -1.04
N ARG A 198 -0.67 22.76 -2.07
CA ARG A 198 -1.00 22.29 -3.45
C ARG A 198 -1.35 20.79 -3.54
N GLY A 199 -1.15 20.03 -2.48
CA GLY A 199 -1.52 18.62 -2.39
C GLY A 199 -2.92 18.34 -1.82
N THR A 200 -3.71 19.38 -1.56
CA THR A 200 -5.08 19.23 -1.06
C THR A 200 -5.94 18.40 -2.00
N THR A 201 -6.92 17.73 -1.40
CA THR A 201 -7.90 16.89 -2.09
C THR A 201 -8.67 17.70 -3.13
N ASN A 202 -8.62 17.22 -4.38
CA ASN A 202 -9.40 17.76 -5.49
C ASN A 202 -10.52 16.80 -5.87
N TRP A 203 -10.30 15.51 -5.65
CA TRP A 203 -11.19 14.42 -6.02
C TRP A 203 -11.45 13.55 -4.80
N LEU A 204 -12.73 13.30 -4.55
CA LEU A 204 -13.19 12.42 -3.50
C LEU A 204 -13.84 11.20 -4.16
N LEU A 205 -13.35 10.02 -3.83
CA LEU A 205 -13.81 8.75 -4.39
C LEU A 205 -14.63 8.00 -3.35
N LYS A 206 -15.75 7.42 -3.76
CA LYS A 206 -16.57 6.59 -2.90
C LYS A 206 -16.60 5.17 -3.45
N ALA A 207 -16.13 4.22 -2.66
CA ALA A 207 -16.21 2.81 -3.03
C ALA A 207 -17.67 2.33 -2.97
N VAL A 208 -18.08 1.54 -3.95
CA VAL A 208 -19.40 0.89 -3.93
C VAL A 208 -19.28 -0.45 -3.22
N ASP A 209 -20.34 -0.91 -2.57
CA ASP A 209 -20.29 -2.17 -1.80
C ASP A 209 -20.11 -3.41 -2.70
N GLU A 210 -20.46 -3.29 -3.98
CA GLU A 210 -20.37 -4.34 -4.99
C GLU A 210 -18.96 -4.52 -5.57
N ASP A 211 -18.01 -3.65 -5.23
CA ASP A 211 -16.64 -3.74 -5.72
C ASP A 211 -15.94 -5.02 -5.22
N ALA A 212 -15.64 -5.95 -6.14
CA ALA A 212 -15.02 -7.24 -5.83
C ALA A 212 -13.69 -7.11 -5.06
N TRP A 213 -12.98 -6.00 -5.23
CA TRP A 213 -11.70 -5.71 -4.57
C TRP A 213 -11.84 -5.18 -3.13
N LYS A 214 -13.02 -4.77 -2.65
CA LYS A 214 -13.23 -4.25 -1.28
C LYS A 214 -12.94 -5.31 -0.21
N GLY A 215 -12.13 -4.97 0.81
CA GLY A 215 -11.97 -5.74 2.06
C GLY A 215 -11.45 -7.19 2.02
N GLN A 216 -10.79 -7.68 0.95
CA GLN A 216 -10.32 -9.09 0.91
C GLN A 216 -8.80 -9.28 0.72
N LEU A 217 -7.93 -8.34 1.12
CA LEU A 217 -6.49 -8.67 1.17
C LEU A 217 -6.18 -9.51 2.42
N GLU A 218 -5.99 -10.83 2.25
CA GLU A 218 -5.41 -11.75 3.24
C GLU A 218 -4.12 -12.42 2.76
N LYS A 219 -3.37 -12.93 3.74
CA LYS A 219 -1.94 -13.28 3.72
C LYS A 219 -1.54 -14.43 2.81
#